data_AF-A0A956JMT2-F1
#
_entry.id   AF-A0A956JMT2-F1
#
_cell.length_a   1.000
_cell.length_b   1.000
_cell.length_c   1.000
_cell.angle_alpha   90.00
_cell.angle_beta   90.00
_cell.angle_gamma   90.00
#
_symmetry.space_group_name_H-M   'P 1'
#
loop_
_entity.id
_entity.type
_entity.pdbx_description
1 polymer ?
#
loop_
_entity_poly.entity_id
_entity_poly.type
_entity_poly.pdbx_seq_one_letter_code
_entity_poly.pdbx_strand_id
1 'polypeptide(L)'
;MSTVTKLAESKKDYKVKDLSLADWGRKEIRIAEKEMPGLMSLRAKYGESKPLTGARIAGCLHMTIQTAVLIETLVALGAEVRWSSCNIFS
;
A
#
# COMPACT_ATOMS: atom_id res chain seq x y z
N MET A 1 -20.86 10.48 -37.46
CA MET A 1 -20.18 9.31 -36.89
C MET A 1 -18.94 9.80 -36.16
N SER A 2 -19.02 9.97 -34.84
CA SER A 2 -17.86 10.40 -34.05
C SER A 2 -17.06 9.15 -33.71
N THR A 3 -15.85 9.04 -34.26
CA THR A 3 -14.91 7.95 -33.97
C THR A 3 -14.48 8.07 -32.50
N VAL A 4 -15.08 7.26 -31.64
CA VAL A 4 -14.58 7.04 -30.27
C VAL A 4 -13.28 6.28 -30.40
N THR A 5 -12.16 7.01 -30.37
CA THR A 5 -10.83 6.42 -30.22
C THR A 5 -10.82 5.64 -28.92
N LYS A 6 -10.76 4.31 -29.03
CA LYS A 6 -10.60 3.37 -27.92
C LYS A 6 -9.30 3.75 -27.17
N LEU A 7 -9.42 4.38 -26.01
CA LEU A 7 -8.29 4.63 -25.12
C LEU A 7 -7.67 3.26 -24.76
N ALA A 8 -6.41 3.07 -25.12
CA ALA A 8 -5.69 1.82 -24.94
C ALA A 8 -5.65 1.39 -23.46
N GLU A 9 -5.79 0.08 -23.23
CA GLU A 9 -5.91 -0.59 -21.94
C GLU A 9 -4.65 -0.48 -21.05
N SER A 10 -4.90 -0.24 -19.76
CA SER A 10 -4.08 -0.56 -18.58
C SER A 10 -2.59 -0.17 -18.60
N LYS A 11 -2.29 1.13 -18.43
CA LYS A 11 -1.03 1.54 -17.79
C LYS A 11 -1.09 1.17 -16.31
N LYS A 12 -0.15 0.36 -15.84
CA LYS A 12 0.01 0.06 -14.40
C LYS A 12 0.06 1.38 -13.63
N ASP A 13 -0.85 1.57 -12.70
CA ASP A 13 -1.06 2.86 -12.03
C ASP A 13 -0.12 3.03 -10.82
N TYR A 14 1.19 2.99 -11.09
CA TYR A 14 2.24 3.27 -10.11
C TYR A 14 3.49 3.86 -10.77
N LYS A 15 4.30 4.58 -9.99
CA LYS A 15 5.62 5.08 -10.40
C LYS A 15 6.62 4.92 -9.25
N VAL A 16 7.59 4.04 -9.44
CA VAL A 16 8.66 3.73 -8.47
C VAL A 16 10.01 3.72 -9.18
N LYS A 17 11.10 3.81 -8.42
CA LYS A 17 12.46 3.86 -8.99
C LYS A 17 12.88 2.54 -9.66
N ASP A 18 12.68 1.42 -8.97
CA ASP A 18 13.12 0.10 -9.44
C ASP A 18 12.24 -0.99 -8.81
N LEU A 19 11.57 -1.78 -9.64
CA LEU A 19 10.71 -2.90 -9.20
C LEU A 19 11.50 -4.17 -8.86
N SER A 20 12.74 -4.31 -9.34
CA SER A 20 13.56 -5.50 -9.07
C SER A 20 13.89 -5.65 -7.58
N LEU A 21 13.81 -4.56 -6.82
CA LEU A 21 14.03 -4.52 -5.37
C LEU A 21 12.86 -5.06 -4.54
N ALA A 22 11.74 -5.46 -5.16
CA ALA A 22 10.55 -5.92 -4.45
C ALA A 22 10.82 -7.10 -3.50
N ASP A 23 11.65 -8.06 -3.91
CA ASP A 23 11.99 -9.23 -3.09
C ASP A 23 12.81 -8.86 -1.87
N TRP A 24 13.73 -7.90 -2.01
CA TRP A 24 14.51 -7.37 -0.89
C TRP A 24 13.60 -6.57 0.05
N GLY A 25 12.78 -5.67 -0.49
CA GLY A 25 11.81 -4.90 0.31
C GLY A 25 10.86 -5.80 1.09
N ARG A 26 10.42 -6.92 0.49
CA ARG A 26 9.57 -7.91 1.18
C ARG A 26 10.28 -8.58 2.36
N LYS A 27 11.59 -8.84 2.27
CA LYS A 27 12.37 -9.38 3.40
C LYS A 27 12.40 -8.38 4.56
N GLU A 28 12.69 -7.12 4.27
CA GLU A 28 12.72 -6.05 5.28
C GLU A 28 11.34 -5.81 5.92
N ILE A 29 10.26 -5.85 5.14
CA ILE A 29 8.89 -5.75 5.67
C ILE A 29 8.61 -6.84 6.70
N ARG A 30 8.98 -8.11 6.41
CA ARG A 30 8.78 -9.22 7.35
C ARG A 30 9.59 -9.06 8.65
N ILE A 31 10.75 -8.41 8.58
CA ILE A 31 11.53 -8.07 9.78
C ILE A 31 10.79 -6.98 10.56
N ALA A 32 10.36 -5.92 9.88
CA ALA A 32 9.64 -4.80 10.51
C ALA A 32 8.31 -5.22 11.16
N GLU A 33 7.58 -6.18 10.60
CA GLU A 33 6.36 -6.72 11.22
C GLU A 33 6.59 -7.24 12.65
N LYS A 34 7.77 -7.82 12.93
CA LYS A 34 8.12 -8.29 14.28
C LYS A 34 8.34 -7.13 15.26
N GLU A 35 8.84 -6.00 14.77
CA GLU A 35 9.11 -4.79 15.54
C GLU A 35 7.91 -3.83 15.61
N MET A 36 6.79 -4.16 14.97
CA MET A 36 5.58 -3.33 14.93
C MET A 36 4.35 -4.05 15.55
N PRO A 37 4.43 -4.49 16.82
CA PRO A 37 3.39 -5.34 17.43
C PRO A 37 2.02 -4.66 17.50
N GLY A 38 1.96 -3.33 17.59
CA GLY A 38 0.70 -2.59 17.58
C GLY A 38 -0.10 -2.78 16.29
N LEU A 39 0.56 -2.71 15.12
CA LEU A 39 -0.10 -2.93 13.83
C LEU A 39 -0.51 -4.40 13.65
N MET A 40 0.34 -5.33 14.06
CA MET A 40 0.02 -6.75 13.98
C MET A 40 -1.16 -7.13 14.88
N SER A 41 -1.25 -6.51 16.07
CA SER A 41 -2.40 -6.66 16.98
C SER A 41 -3.70 -6.14 16.35
N LEU A 42 -3.66 -4.99 15.66
CA LEU A 42 -4.82 -4.46 14.93
C LEU A 42 -5.28 -5.39 13.81
N ARG A 43 -4.33 -5.95 13.04
CA ARG A 43 -4.64 -6.94 12.00
C ARG A 43 -5.33 -8.17 12.60
N ALA A 44 -4.81 -8.71 13.70
CA ALA A 44 -5.39 -9.87 14.38
C ALA A 44 -6.79 -9.56 14.93
N LYS A 45 -6.99 -8.39 15.53
CA LYS A 45 -8.25 -8.00 16.17
C LYS A 45 -9.37 -7.67 15.17
N TYR A 46 -9.05 -7.06 14.05
CA TYR A 46 -10.04 -6.48 13.12
C TYR A 46 -9.98 -7.06 11.70
N GLY A 47 -9.09 -8.01 11.42
CA GLY A 47 -8.93 -8.60 10.09
C GLY A 47 -10.17 -9.36 9.60
N GLU A 48 -10.93 -9.99 10.50
CA GLU A 48 -12.18 -10.67 10.14
C GLU A 48 -13.34 -9.70 9.90
N SER A 49 -13.47 -8.68 10.76
CA SER A 49 -14.56 -7.69 10.65
C SER A 49 -14.36 -6.68 9.53
N LYS A 50 -13.11 -6.55 9.01
CA LYS A 50 -12.72 -5.67 7.90
C LYS A 50 -13.40 -4.30 7.97
N PRO A 51 -13.18 -3.53 9.06
CA PRO A 51 -13.93 -2.30 9.33
C PRO A 51 -13.70 -1.19 8.29
N LEU A 52 -12.66 -1.30 7.45
CA LEU A 52 -12.35 -0.34 6.40
C LEU A 52 -12.90 -0.75 5.02
N THR A 53 -13.74 -1.79 4.95
CA THR A 53 -14.36 -2.20 3.68
C THR A 53 -15.10 -1.02 3.03
N GLY A 54 -14.77 -0.73 1.78
CA GLY A 54 -15.33 0.39 1.01
C GLY A 54 -14.63 1.73 1.23
N ALA A 55 -13.68 1.82 2.17
CA ALA A 55 -12.85 3.01 2.34
C ALA A 55 -11.83 3.12 1.19
N ARG A 56 -11.75 4.30 0.59
CA ARG A 56 -10.71 4.67 -0.38
C ARG A 56 -9.77 5.68 0.26
N ILE A 57 -8.56 5.23 0.62
CA ILE A 57 -7.60 6.00 1.41
C ILE A 57 -6.46 6.47 0.50
N ALA A 58 -6.22 7.78 0.47
CA ALA A 58 -5.03 8.38 -0.14
C ALA A 58 -4.05 8.77 0.97
N GLY A 59 -2.86 8.18 0.97
CA GLY A 59 -1.80 8.50 1.93
C GLY A 59 -0.68 9.35 1.33
N CYS A 60 -0.26 10.36 2.07
CA CYS A 60 0.94 11.16 1.79
C CYS A 60 1.83 11.12 3.03
N LEU A 61 2.73 10.13 3.08
CA LEU A 61 3.62 9.86 4.20
C LEU A 61 4.89 9.21 3.66
N HIS A 62 6.05 9.39 4.30
CA HIS A 62 7.33 8.80 3.90
C HIS A 62 7.17 7.33 3.49
N MET A 63 7.60 6.98 2.27
CA MET A 63 7.39 5.66 1.69
C MET A 63 8.49 4.66 2.14
N THR A 64 8.56 4.43 3.45
CA THR A 64 9.55 3.55 4.10
C THR A 64 9.04 2.13 4.30
N ILE A 65 9.90 1.24 4.83
CA ILE A 65 9.53 -0.13 5.21
C ILE A 65 8.40 -0.12 6.27
N GLN A 66 8.46 0.77 7.25
CA GLN A 66 7.44 0.87 8.31
C GLN A 66 6.09 1.30 7.73
N THR A 67 6.08 2.25 6.79
CA THR A 67 4.86 2.67 6.10
C THR A 67 4.28 1.55 5.24
N ALA A 68 5.09 0.66 4.67
CA ALA A 68 4.58 -0.53 4.00
C ALA A 68 3.79 -1.44 4.95
N VAL A 69 4.25 -1.65 6.19
CA VAL A 69 3.50 -2.40 7.21
C VAL A 69 2.18 -1.70 7.58
N LEU A 70 2.18 -0.37 7.67
CA LEU A 70 0.96 0.42 7.86
C LEU A 70 -0.02 0.23 6.69
N ILE A 71 0.44 0.38 5.45
CA ILE A 71 -0.38 0.23 4.24
C ILE A 71 -0.99 -1.17 4.17
N GLU A 72 -0.19 -2.21 4.38
CA GLU A 72 -0.68 -3.60 4.39
C GLU A 72 -1.65 -3.87 5.55
N THR A 73 -1.54 -3.13 6.66
CA THR A 73 -2.55 -3.16 7.72
C THR A 73 -3.87 -2.57 7.26
N LEU A 74 -3.86 -1.39 6.62
CA LEU A 74 -5.09 -0.78 6.10
C LEU A 74 -5.79 -1.70 5.08
N VAL A 75 -5.02 -2.32 4.19
CA VAL A 75 -5.52 -3.29 3.21
C VAL A 75 -6.06 -4.54 3.90
N ALA A 76 -5.36 -5.10 4.88
CA ALA A 76 -5.83 -6.25 5.65
C ALA A 76 -7.16 -5.96 6.38
N LEU A 77 -7.38 -4.70 6.77
CA LEU A 77 -8.63 -4.23 7.38
C LEU A 77 -9.72 -3.84 6.36
N GLY A 78 -9.48 -4.01 5.06
CA GLY A 78 -10.48 -3.88 4.00
C GLY A 78 -10.41 -2.62 3.13
N ALA A 79 -9.42 -1.74 3.33
CA ALA A 79 -9.31 -0.49 2.57
C ALA A 79 -8.71 -0.69 1.17
N GLU A 80 -9.14 0.15 0.22
CA GLU A 80 -8.41 0.42 -1.02
C GLU A 80 -7.47 1.61 -0.81
N VAL A 81 -6.20 1.49 -1.19
CA VAL A 81 -5.17 2.49 -0.86
C VAL A 81 -4.44 2.99 -2.10
N ARG A 82 -4.11 4.29 -2.09
CA ARG A 82 -3.13 4.93 -2.98
C ARG A 82 -2.13 5.71 -2.14
N TRP A 83 -0.87 5.77 -2.56
CA TRP A 83 0.18 6.36 -1.72
C TRP A 83 1.18 7.20 -2.50
N SER A 84 1.70 8.24 -1.84
CA SER A 84 2.87 9.01 -2.26
C SER A 84 3.77 9.32 -1.06
N SER A 85 5.08 9.44 -1.30
CA SER A 85 5.99 9.95 -0.27
C SER A 85 5.72 11.45 -0.03
N CYS A 86 5.77 11.90 1.22
CA CYS A 86 5.59 13.32 1.56
C CYS A 86 6.89 14.13 1.53
N ASN A 87 8.03 13.48 1.26
CA ASN A 87 9.33 14.13 1.10
C ASN A 87 10.12 13.49 -0.04
N ILE A 88 10.90 14.31 -0.75
CA ILE A 88 11.62 13.93 -1.97
C ILE A 88 12.83 13.01 -1.73
N PHE A 89 13.30 12.88 -0.48
CA PHE A 89 14.46 12.06 -0.11
C PHE A 89 14.14 10.92 0.87
N SER A 90 12.89 10.81 1.31
CA SER A 90 12.43 9.80 2.27
C SER A 90 11.81 8.58 1.62
#